data_AF-A0AAE1YXY6-F1
#
_entry.id   AF-A0AAE1YXY6-F1
#
_cell.length_a   1.000
_cell.length_b   1.000
_cell.length_c   1.000
_cell.angle_alpha   90.00
_cell.angle_beta   90.00
_cell.angle_gamma   90.00
#
_symmetry.space_group_name_H-M   'P 1'
#
loop_
_entity.id
_entity.type
_entity.pdbx_description
1 polymer ?
#
loop_
_entity_poly.entity_id
_entity_poly.type
_entity_poly.pdbx_seq_one_letter_code
_entity_poly.pdbx_strand_id
1 'polypeptide(L)'
;MESIGDITFFSVTRSKVPSVLAAQEGVFVNIDSEFDLENIVAAARIAGKKVNVLLRINPDVDPQVHPYVATGNKNSKFGIRNEKLQCLLDAVKAYSEELKRVGAHCHLGSTRTKVDIFRDAAVLMVNYIDEISSQAFEISYLNIGGGWGLIIIQYWSCPSDFSGPY
;
A
#
# COMPACT_ATOMS: atom_id res chain seq x y z
N MET A 1 -18.81 19.52 8.97
CA MET A 1 -18.31 19.25 7.62
C MET A 1 -16.80 19.11 7.72
N GLU A 2 -16.29 17.90 7.86
CA GLU A 2 -14.87 17.67 7.63
C GLU A 2 -14.67 17.64 6.12
N SER A 3 -13.95 18.62 5.56
CA SER A 3 -13.54 18.53 4.17
C SER A 3 -12.57 17.36 4.07
N ILE A 4 -12.90 16.36 3.26
CA ILE A 4 -11.92 15.37 2.81
C ILE A 4 -10.95 16.14 1.91
N GLY A 5 -9.88 16.69 2.50
CA GLY A 5 -8.78 17.27 1.73
C GLY A 5 -8.09 16.17 0.93
N ASP A 6 -7.35 16.55 -0.11
CA ASP A 6 -6.61 15.58 -0.92
C ASP A 6 -5.63 14.80 -0.05
N ILE A 7 -5.75 13.47 -0.08
CA ILE A 7 -4.90 12.57 0.70
C ILE A 7 -3.78 12.06 -0.19
N THR A 8 -2.55 12.46 0.12
CA THR A 8 -1.36 11.98 -0.57
C THR A 8 -0.73 10.81 0.19
N PHE A 9 -0.44 9.74 -0.54
CA PHE A 9 0.25 8.55 -0.03
C PHE A 9 1.67 8.50 -0.56
N PHE A 10 2.63 8.28 0.33
CA PHE A 10 4.05 8.22 0.03
C PHE A 10 4.61 6.86 0.49
N SER A 11 5.46 6.23 -0.33
CA SER A 11 6.20 5.04 0.08
C SER A 11 7.62 5.41 0.49
N VAL A 12 8.08 4.81 1.58
CA VAL A 12 9.44 5.05 2.10
C VAL A 12 10.48 4.65 1.06
N THR A 13 11.49 5.49 0.92
CA THR A 13 12.71 5.17 0.17
C THR A 13 13.85 4.98 1.16
N ARG A 14 14.97 4.38 0.76
CA ARG A 14 16.14 4.18 1.65
C ARG A 14 16.71 5.48 2.26
N SER A 15 16.33 6.65 1.75
CA SER A 15 16.76 7.94 2.29
C SER A 15 15.77 8.42 3.36
N LYS A 16 16.29 9.03 4.44
CA LYS A 16 15.49 9.62 5.53
C LYS A 16 14.87 10.97 5.16
N VAL A 17 15.45 11.69 4.21
CA VAL A 17 15.06 13.06 3.84
C VAL A 17 13.58 13.15 3.37
N PRO A 18 13.09 12.25 2.49
CA PRO A 18 11.69 12.28 2.09
C PRO A 18 10.71 12.03 3.24
N SER A 19 11.07 11.21 4.23
CA SER A 19 10.21 10.91 5.38
C SER A 19 10.06 12.10 6.34
N VAL A 20 11.09 12.94 6.48
CA VAL A 20 11.01 14.16 7.30
C VAL A 20 10.07 15.17 6.66
N LEU A 21 10.17 15.37 5.34
CA LEU A 21 9.25 16.24 4.60
C LEU A 21 7.82 15.71 4.67
N ALA A 22 7.63 14.40 4.50
CA ALA A 22 6.32 13.77 4.63
C ALA A 22 5.69 14.02 6.01
N ALA A 23 6.48 13.94 7.08
CA ALA A 23 6.04 14.28 8.44
C ALA A 23 5.64 15.75 8.58
N GLN A 24 6.38 16.67 7.94
CA GLN A 24 6.11 18.10 7.98
C GLN A 24 4.80 18.47 7.28
N GLU A 25 4.54 17.86 6.12
CA GLU A 25 3.36 18.08 5.28
C GLU A 25 2.13 17.28 5.76
N GLY A 26 2.32 16.30 6.65
CA GLY A 26 1.23 15.50 7.21
C GLY A 26 0.62 14.50 6.22
N VAL A 27 1.38 14.07 5.21
CA VAL A 27 0.95 13.02 4.26
C VAL A 27 0.96 11.65 4.93
N PHE A 28 0.32 10.67 4.30
CA PHE A 28 0.38 9.28 4.75
C PHE A 28 1.64 8.59 4.23
N VAL A 29 2.30 7.83 5.09
CA VAL A 29 3.52 7.09 4.75
C VAL A 29 3.29 5.58 4.90
N ASN A 30 3.56 4.82 3.84
CA ASN A 30 3.46 3.37 3.86
C ASN A 30 4.59 2.74 4.69
N ILE A 31 4.24 1.79 5.55
CA ILE A 31 5.15 0.92 6.27
C ILE A 31 5.16 -0.43 5.55
N ASP A 32 6.28 -0.75 4.91
CA ASP A 32 6.50 -2.05 4.26
C ASP A 32 7.25 -3.03 5.20
N SER A 33 7.97 -2.53 6.20
CA SER A 33 8.80 -3.32 7.12
C SER A 33 9.05 -2.61 8.47
N GLU A 34 9.56 -3.35 9.45
CA GLU A 34 10.01 -2.79 10.75
C GLU A 34 11.10 -1.72 10.59
N PHE A 35 12.00 -1.90 9.62
CA PHE A 35 13.03 -0.90 9.30
C PHE A 35 12.43 0.42 8.82
N ASP A 36 11.34 0.37 8.05
CA ASP A 36 10.65 1.57 7.58
C ASP A 36 9.95 2.28 8.74
N LEU A 37 9.35 1.53 9.67
CA LEU A 37 8.77 2.06 10.89
C LEU A 37 9.82 2.84 11.71
N GLU A 38 10.99 2.27 11.95
CA GLU A 38 12.07 2.96 12.68
C GLU A 38 12.52 4.25 11.99
N ASN A 39 12.62 4.24 10.66
CA ASN A 39 12.97 5.43 9.89
C ASN A 39 11.90 6.52 9.98
N ILE A 40 10.62 6.14 9.96
CA ILE A 40 9.49 7.06 10.10
C ILE A 40 9.49 7.67 11.50
N VAL A 41 9.71 6.87 12.55
CA VAL A 41 9.80 7.34 13.94
C VAL A 41 10.96 8.33 14.10
N ALA A 42 12.13 8.02 13.54
CA ALA A 42 13.26 8.93 13.55
C ALA A 42 12.94 10.25 12.81
N ALA A 43 12.25 10.17 11.68
CA ALA A 43 11.82 11.34 10.91
C ALA A 43 10.78 12.19 11.67
N ALA A 44 9.84 11.55 12.36
CA ALA A 44 8.83 12.21 13.20
C ALA A 44 9.49 13.02 14.33
N ARG A 45 10.49 12.44 15.00
CA ARG A 45 11.28 13.10 16.04
C ARG A 45 12.07 14.30 15.51
N ILE A 46 12.71 14.16 14.34
CA ILE A 46 13.44 15.25 13.68
C ILE A 46 12.48 16.38 13.29
N ALA A 47 11.31 16.05 12.76
CA ALA A 47 10.30 17.02 12.34
C ALA A 47 9.52 17.65 13.52
N GLY A 48 9.58 17.04 14.71
CA GLY A 48 8.74 17.42 15.86
C GLY A 48 7.24 17.24 15.60
N LYS A 49 6.85 16.31 14.71
CA LYS A 49 5.45 16.08 14.32
C LYS A 49 5.14 14.60 14.25
N LYS A 50 3.91 14.22 14.66
CA LYS A 50 3.40 12.86 14.52
C LYS A 50 3.08 12.55 13.06
N VAL A 51 3.38 11.33 12.61
CA VAL A 51 3.22 10.90 11.20
C VAL A 51 1.95 10.06 11.04
N ASN A 52 1.23 10.26 9.93
CA ASN A 52 0.15 9.37 9.53
C ASN A 52 0.74 8.18 8.75
N VAL A 53 0.41 6.95 9.11
CA VAL A 53 1.01 5.76 8.52
C VAL A 53 -0.02 4.80 7.97
N LEU A 54 0.37 4.04 6.95
CA LEU A 54 -0.41 2.93 6.41
C LEU A 54 0.40 1.64 6.52
N LEU A 55 -0.19 0.60 7.12
CA LEU A 55 0.40 -0.74 7.14
C LEU A 55 0.14 -1.40 5.79
N ARG A 56 1.20 -1.66 5.01
CA ARG A 56 1.03 -2.38 3.74
C ARG A 56 0.92 -3.88 4.02
N ILE A 57 -0.28 -4.42 3.95
CA ILE A 57 -0.55 -5.83 4.18
C ILE A 57 -0.62 -6.55 2.83
N ASN A 58 0.00 -7.73 2.76
CA ASN A 58 -0.16 -8.62 1.62
C ASN A 58 -1.33 -9.58 1.91
N PRO A 59 -2.53 -9.36 1.33
CA PRO A 59 -3.67 -10.22 1.60
C PRO A 59 -3.40 -11.64 1.09
N ASP A 60 -3.78 -12.63 1.89
CA ASP A 60 -3.63 -14.05 1.55
C ASP A 60 -4.73 -14.51 0.60
N VAL A 61 -4.63 -14.08 -0.65
CA VAL A 61 -5.58 -14.43 -1.71
C VAL A 61 -5.38 -15.89 -2.14
N ASP A 62 -6.48 -16.60 -2.40
CA ASP A 62 -6.45 -18.01 -2.77
C ASP A 62 -5.58 -18.23 -4.03
N PRO A 63 -4.48 -19.01 -3.95
CA PRO A 63 -3.61 -19.27 -5.09
C PRO A 63 -4.29 -20.07 -6.21
N GLN A 64 -5.38 -20.79 -5.93
CA GLN A 64 -6.16 -21.49 -6.95
C GLN A 64 -6.99 -20.51 -7.78
N VAL A 65 -7.50 -19.45 -7.15
CA VAL A 65 -8.32 -18.41 -7.81
C VAL A 65 -7.42 -17.34 -8.44
N HIS A 66 -6.35 -16.94 -7.75
CA HIS A 66 -5.48 -15.83 -8.13
C HIS A 66 -3.97 -16.18 -8.05
N PRO A 67 -3.48 -17.17 -8.84
CA PRO A 67 -2.13 -17.73 -8.70
C PRO A 67 -1.01 -16.70 -8.85
N TYR A 68 -1.17 -15.73 -9.74
CA TYR A 68 -0.17 -14.69 -9.98
C TYR A 68 -0.04 -13.70 -8.82
N VAL A 69 -1.15 -13.37 -8.14
CA VAL A 69 -1.10 -12.46 -6.97
C VAL A 69 -0.49 -13.20 -5.79
N ALA A 70 -0.97 -14.41 -5.50
CA ALA A 70 -0.45 -15.21 -4.39
C ALA A 70 1.06 -15.45 -4.51
N THR A 71 1.53 -15.83 -5.71
CA THR A 71 2.97 -16.00 -5.98
C THR A 71 3.73 -14.68 -5.86
N GLY A 72 3.16 -13.58 -6.36
CA GLY A 72 3.73 -12.24 -6.23
C GLY A 72 3.89 -11.82 -4.77
N ASN A 73 2.86 -12.00 -3.95
CA ASN A 73 2.85 -11.68 -2.54
C ASN A 73 3.88 -12.50 -1.76
N LYS A 74 4.00 -13.80 -2.06
CA LYS A 74 4.96 -14.69 -1.40
C LYS A 74 6.42 -14.32 -1.67
N ASN A 75 6.73 -13.89 -2.88
CA ASN A 75 8.09 -13.53 -3.30
C ASN A 75 8.39 -12.02 -3.15
N SER A 76 7.40 -11.22 -2.73
CA SER A 76 7.54 -9.78 -2.60
C SER A 76 8.42 -9.43 -1.41
N LYS A 77 9.33 -8.47 -1.63
CA LYS A 77 10.06 -7.77 -0.55
C LYS A 77 9.24 -6.64 0.09
N PHE A 78 8.08 -6.35 -0.47
CA PHE A 78 7.18 -5.28 -0.06
C PHE A 78 5.97 -5.85 0.66
N GLY A 79 5.49 -5.09 1.63
CA GLY A 79 4.35 -5.46 2.46
C GLY A 79 4.67 -6.48 3.54
N ILE A 80 3.81 -6.49 4.55
CA ILE A 80 3.88 -7.31 5.75
C ILE A 80 3.06 -8.55 5.51
N ARG A 81 3.68 -9.70 5.78
CA ARG A 81 2.99 -11.00 5.78
C ARG A 81 2.21 -11.16 7.08
N ASN A 82 1.15 -11.96 7.03
CA ASN A 82 0.27 -12.16 8.16
C ASN A 82 1.01 -12.56 9.44
N GLU A 83 2.03 -13.43 9.34
CA GLU A 83 2.77 -13.92 10.51
C GLU A 83 3.59 -12.84 11.22
N LYS A 84 3.92 -11.75 10.52
CA LYS A 84 4.67 -10.62 11.07
C LYS A 84 3.79 -9.45 11.49
N LEU A 85 2.49 -9.50 11.20
CA LEU A 85 1.57 -8.40 11.46
C LEU A 85 1.54 -8.06 12.94
N GLN A 86 1.40 -9.05 13.83
CA GLN A 86 1.33 -8.81 15.27
C GLN A 86 2.58 -8.12 15.82
N CYS A 87 3.78 -8.59 15.43
CA CYS A 87 5.05 -7.99 15.85
C CYS A 87 5.11 -6.50 15.46
N LEU A 88 4.69 -6.18 14.23
CA LEU A 88 4.66 -4.80 13.77
C LEU A 88 3.62 -3.96 14.52
N LEU A 89 2.42 -4.50 14.77
CA LEU A 89 1.39 -3.80 15.54
C LEU A 89 1.89 -3.46 16.95
N ASP A 90 2.55 -4.40 17.62
CA ASP A 90 3.13 -4.16 18.94
C ASP A 90 4.18 -3.04 18.90
N ALA A 91 5.02 -3.02 17.86
CA ALA A 91 5.96 -1.93 17.62
C ALA A 91 5.26 -0.58 17.34
N VAL A 92 4.20 -0.57 16.54
CA VAL A 92 3.41 0.66 16.26
C VAL A 92 2.81 1.21 17.55
N LYS A 93 2.29 0.37 18.45
CA LYS A 93 1.78 0.80 19.76
C LYS A 93 2.87 1.46 20.61
N ALA A 94 4.07 0.90 20.60
CA ALA A 94 5.20 1.44 21.34
C ALA A 94 5.62 2.84 20.88
N TYR A 95 5.32 3.21 19.62
CA TYR A 95 5.62 4.53 19.03
C TYR A 95 4.39 5.45 18.90
N SER A 96 3.41 5.31 19.80
CA SER A 96 2.19 6.15 19.81
C SER A 96 2.44 7.65 20.00
N GLU A 97 3.62 8.05 20.48
CA GLU A 97 4.01 9.46 20.57
C GLU A 97 4.52 10.04 19.25
N GLU A 98 4.97 9.21 18.33
CA GLU A 98 5.47 9.61 17.01
C GLU A 98 4.47 9.36 15.89
N LEU A 99 3.44 8.55 16.13
CA LEU A 99 2.45 8.15 15.13
C LEU A 99 1.07 8.74 15.47
N LYS A 100 0.39 9.29 14.45
CA LYS A 100 -0.90 9.98 14.63
C LYS A 100 -2.09 9.14 14.23
N ARG A 101 -2.02 8.55 13.04
CA ARG A 101 -3.11 7.79 12.42
C ARG A 101 -2.53 6.55 11.78
N VAL A 102 -3.27 5.45 11.89
CA VAL A 102 -2.92 4.19 11.27
C VAL A 102 -4.01 3.84 10.27
N GLY A 103 -3.62 3.45 9.07
CA GLY A 103 -4.52 2.86 8.09
C GLY A 103 -3.95 1.55 7.55
N ALA A 104 -4.69 0.93 6.65
CA ALA A 104 -4.27 -0.28 5.95
C ALA A 104 -4.08 -0.01 4.46
N HIS A 105 -3.09 -0.66 3.86
CA HIS A 105 -2.81 -0.58 2.44
C HIS A 105 -2.57 -1.97 1.86
N CYS A 106 -3.02 -2.24 0.65
CA CYS A 106 -2.55 -3.38 -0.13
C CYS A 106 -2.29 -2.96 -1.57
N HIS A 107 -1.53 -3.78 -2.30
CA HIS A 107 -1.30 -3.58 -3.72
C HIS A 107 -1.26 -4.92 -4.45
N LEU A 108 -2.17 -5.10 -5.41
CA LEU A 108 -2.41 -6.39 -6.08
C LEU A 108 -1.57 -6.57 -7.37
N GLY A 109 -0.63 -5.65 -7.61
CA GLY A 109 0.20 -5.57 -8.81
C GLY A 109 -0.46 -4.79 -9.94
N SER A 110 0.26 -4.62 -11.05
CA SER A 110 -0.19 -3.84 -12.21
C SER A 110 -0.99 -4.66 -13.23
N THR A 111 -1.70 -3.94 -14.11
CA THR A 111 -2.37 -4.46 -15.32
C THR A 111 -3.37 -5.60 -15.09
N ARG A 112 -4.11 -5.55 -13.98
CA ARG A 112 -5.22 -6.47 -13.73
C ARG A 112 -6.46 -5.99 -14.48
N THR A 113 -7.06 -6.87 -15.26
CA THR A 113 -8.27 -6.58 -16.04
C THR A 113 -9.54 -7.18 -15.45
N LYS A 114 -9.41 -8.03 -14.43
CA LYS A 114 -10.54 -8.67 -13.71
C LYS A 114 -10.81 -7.93 -12.42
N VAL A 115 -12.08 -7.61 -12.15
CA VAL A 115 -12.51 -6.90 -10.92
C VAL A 115 -12.46 -7.83 -9.70
N ASP A 116 -12.68 -9.13 -9.91
CA ASP A 116 -12.87 -10.11 -8.83
C ASP A 116 -11.72 -10.12 -7.81
N ILE A 117 -10.47 -9.96 -8.27
CA ILE A 117 -9.32 -9.89 -7.37
C ILE A 117 -9.38 -8.68 -6.43
N PHE A 118 -9.89 -7.54 -6.88
CA PHE A 118 -10.03 -6.36 -6.03
C PHE A 118 -11.12 -6.57 -4.99
N ARG A 119 -12.23 -7.21 -5.37
CA ARG A 119 -13.30 -7.60 -4.43
C ARG A 119 -12.77 -8.56 -3.37
N ASP A 120 -12.10 -9.63 -3.77
CA ASP A 120 -11.64 -10.67 -2.86
C ASP A 120 -10.57 -10.12 -1.90
N ALA A 121 -9.65 -9.31 -2.43
CA ALA A 121 -8.66 -8.61 -1.61
C ALA A 121 -9.32 -7.60 -0.66
N ALA A 122 -10.33 -6.85 -1.08
CA ALA A 122 -11.03 -5.90 -0.22
C ALA A 122 -11.69 -6.61 0.97
N VAL A 123 -12.35 -7.75 0.74
CA VAL A 123 -12.95 -8.56 1.81
C VAL A 123 -11.89 -9.01 2.82
N LEU A 124 -10.75 -9.53 2.35
CA LEU A 124 -9.65 -9.92 3.23
C LEU A 124 -9.09 -8.72 4.02
N MET A 125 -8.92 -7.57 3.37
CA MET A 125 -8.43 -6.36 4.01
C MET A 125 -9.39 -5.84 5.09
N VAL A 126 -10.70 -5.93 4.88
CA VAL A 126 -11.69 -5.58 5.92
C VAL A 126 -11.53 -6.50 7.13
N ASN A 127 -11.37 -7.81 6.93
CA ASN A 127 -11.13 -8.73 8.04
C ASN A 127 -9.86 -8.37 8.83
N TYR A 128 -8.77 -8.00 8.15
CA TYR A 128 -7.55 -7.52 8.82
C TYR A 128 -7.80 -6.22 9.59
N ILE A 129 -8.59 -5.30 9.04
CA ILE A 129 -8.95 -4.06 9.73
C ILE A 129 -9.75 -4.36 11.00
N ASP A 130 -10.70 -5.28 10.95
CA ASP A 130 -11.47 -5.69 12.12
C ASP A 130 -10.57 -6.32 13.19
N GLU A 131 -9.64 -7.20 12.79
CA GLU A 131 -8.66 -7.80 13.69
C GLU A 131 -7.76 -6.73 14.33
N ILE A 132 -7.22 -5.81 13.56
CA ILE A 132 -6.36 -4.73 14.06
C ILE A 132 -7.16 -3.79 14.97
N SER A 133 -8.40 -3.45 14.61
CA SER A 133 -9.27 -2.58 15.39
C SER A 133 -9.64 -3.18 16.74
N SER A 134 -9.78 -4.52 16.82
CA SER A 134 -10.00 -5.23 18.09
C SER A 134 -8.86 -5.03 19.10
N GLN A 135 -7.67 -4.64 18.62
CA GLN A 135 -6.48 -4.39 19.45
C GLN A 135 -6.31 -2.92 19.84
N ALA A 136 -7.40 -2.13 19.80
CA ALA A 136 -7.47 -0.70 20.13
C ALA A 136 -6.71 0.23 19.15
N PHE A 137 -6.58 -0.18 17.89
CA PHE A 137 -6.20 0.72 16.82
C PHE A 137 -7.43 1.36 16.18
N GLU A 138 -7.39 2.67 15.97
CA GLU A 138 -8.40 3.34 15.16
C GLU A 138 -7.92 3.39 13.71
N ILE A 139 -8.40 2.46 12.88
CA ILE A 139 -8.14 2.46 11.44
C ILE A 139 -9.22 3.25 10.73
N SER A 140 -8.84 4.39 10.14
CA SER A 140 -9.78 5.26 9.41
C SER A 140 -9.66 5.17 7.89
N TYR A 141 -8.63 4.49 7.37
CA TYR A 141 -8.33 4.47 5.93
C TYR A 141 -7.94 3.07 5.44
N LEU A 142 -8.54 2.67 4.32
CA LEU A 142 -8.15 1.52 3.52
C LEU A 142 -7.76 1.98 2.12
N ASN A 143 -6.51 1.73 1.74
CA ASN A 143 -6.00 1.99 0.40
C ASN A 143 -5.75 0.66 -0.35
N ILE A 144 -6.60 0.31 -1.31
CA ILE A 144 -6.51 -0.94 -2.09
C ILE A 144 -5.40 -0.87 -3.17
N GLY A 145 -4.74 0.27 -3.30
CA GLY A 145 -3.72 0.52 -4.30
C GLY A 145 -4.28 0.68 -5.71
N GLY A 146 -3.38 0.85 -6.68
CA GLY A 146 -3.71 0.88 -8.10
C GLY A 146 -3.54 -0.48 -8.77
N GLY A 147 -3.42 -0.45 -10.10
CA GLY A 147 -3.13 -1.63 -10.91
C GLY A 147 -4.24 -2.06 -11.85
N TRP A 148 -5.33 -1.28 -11.92
CA TRP A 148 -6.35 -1.45 -12.94
C TRP A 148 -5.74 -1.24 -14.33
N GLY A 149 -5.76 -2.28 -15.16
CA GLY A 149 -5.23 -2.21 -16.51
C GLY A 149 -6.18 -1.44 -17.43
N LEU A 150 -5.64 -0.50 -18.20
CA LEU A 150 -6.34 0.07 -19.34
C LEU A 150 -6.26 -0.93 -20.50
N ILE A 151 -7.39 -1.24 -21.12
CA ILE A 151 -7.43 -2.06 -22.33
C ILE A 151 -6.99 -1.17 -23.50
N ILE A 152 -5.75 -1.34 -23.94
CA ILE A 152 -5.24 -0.68 -25.15
C ILE A 152 -5.60 -1.57 -26.34
N ILE A 153 -6.55 -1.13 -27.16
CA ILE A 153 -6.90 -1.82 -28.40
C ILE A 153 -5.89 -1.38 -29.46
N GLN A 154 -4.98 -2.27 -29.83
CA GLN A 154 -3.95 -1.97 -30.83
C GLN A 154 -4.54 -2.13 -32.25
N TYR A 155 -5.15 -1.07 -32.78
CA TYR A 155 -5.49 -1.00 -34.20
C TYR A 155 -4.26 -0.58 -35.03
N TRP A 156 -3.37 -1.52 -35.34
CA TRP A 156 -2.38 -1.33 -36.40
C TRP A 156 -2.09 -2.66 -37.10
N SER A 157 -2.89 -2.98 -38.12
CA SER A 157 -2.40 -3.77 -39.25
C SER A 157 -1.70 -2.79 -40.19
N CYS A 158 -0.37 -2.86 -40.27
CA CYS A 158 0.36 -2.20 -41.35
C CYS A 158 -0.09 -2.84 -42.67
N PRO A 159 -0.70 -2.11 -43.62
CA PRO A 159 -0.98 -2.66 -44.94
C PRO A 159 0.35 -3.03 -45.61
N SER A 160 0.49 -4.27 -46.07
CA SER A 160 1.72 -4.79 -46.70
C SER A 160 1.91 -4.35 -48.16
N ASP A 161 1.19 -3.32 -48.60
CA ASP A 161 1.07 -2.88 -49.98
C ASP A 161 1.39 -1.38 -50.12
N PHE A 162 2.64 -1.03 -49.83
CA PHE A 162 3.23 0.23 -50.31
C PHE A 162 4.36 -0.07 -51.31
N SER A 163 4.02 -0.68 -52.44
CA SER A 163 4.86 -0.67 -53.65
C SER A 163 4.54 0.59 -54.46
N GLY A 164 5.12 1.72 -54.06
CA GLY A 164 5.19 2.93 -54.90
C GLY A 164 6.40 2.85 -55.83
N PRO A 165 6.33 3.40 -57.06
CA PRO A 165 7.40 3.30 -58.04
C PRO A 165 8.48 4.34 -57.74
N TYR A 166 9.64 3.89 -57.28
CA TYR A 166 10.92 4.60 -57.40
C TYR A 166 11.96 3.64 -57.94
#